data_AF-A0A959IAR8-F1
#
_entry.id   AF-A0A959IAR8-F1
#
_cell.length_a   1.000
_cell.length_b   1.000
_cell.length_c   1.000
_cell.angle_alpha   90.00
_cell.angle_beta   90.00
_cell.angle_gamma   90.00
#
_symmetry.space_group_name_H-M   'P 1'
#
loop_
_entity.id
_entity.type
_entity.pdbx_description
1 polymer ?
#
loop_
_entity_poly.entity_id
_entity_poly.type
_entity_poly.pdbx_seq_one_letter_code
_entity_poly.pdbx_strand_id
1 'polypeptide(L)'
;MLEFLSSQNSSEAPSFQSILLAVLSAFFLSSLIVLTYDLTSRDQRRSADFLQSLALISIVAATVMQAIGDSLARGLGMLGALAIIRFRTRVDSPRNMTFMF
;
A
#
# COMPACT_ATOMS: atom_id res chain seq x y z
N MET A 1 7.63 -9.22 30.86
CA MET A 1 8.12 -8.61 29.59
C MET A 1 7.75 -9.48 28.38
N LEU A 2 7.95 -10.80 28.42
CA LEU A 2 7.52 -11.73 27.35
C LEU A 2 5.98 -11.86 27.20
N GLU A 3 5.20 -11.74 28.28
CA GLU A 3 3.71 -11.75 28.22
C GLU A 3 3.10 -10.55 27.47
N PHE A 4 3.79 -9.40 27.46
CA PHE A 4 3.32 -8.21 26.73
C PHE A 4 3.49 -8.36 25.21
N LEU A 5 4.47 -9.17 24.78
CA LEU A 5 4.68 -9.53 23.38
C LEU A 5 3.70 -10.62 22.91
N SER A 6 3.27 -11.54 23.80
CA SER A 6 2.30 -12.57 23.45
C SER A 6 0.86 -12.03 23.36
N SER A 7 0.49 -11.04 24.18
CA SER A 7 -0.84 -10.41 24.12
C SER A 7 -1.06 -9.58 22.84
N GLN A 8 0.00 -9.11 22.18
CA GLN A 8 -0.06 -8.44 20.88
C GLN A 8 -0.23 -9.40 19.70
N ASN A 9 -0.02 -10.70 19.92
CA ASN A 9 -0.03 -11.73 18.88
C ASN A 9 -1.34 -12.54 18.87
N SER A 10 -2.33 -12.13 19.67
CA SER A 10 -3.68 -12.66 19.62
C SER A 10 -4.41 -11.95 18.48
N SER A 11 -4.15 -12.43 17.27
CA SER A 11 -4.88 -12.07 16.06
C SER A 11 -6.33 -12.53 16.18
N GLU A 12 -7.13 -11.79 16.94
CA GLU A 12 -8.57 -11.80 16.75
C GLU A 12 -8.81 -11.44 15.29
N ALA A 13 -9.60 -12.27 14.60
CA ALA A 13 -9.93 -12.10 13.19
C ALA A 13 -10.17 -10.61 12.88
N PRO A 14 -9.61 -10.06 11.77
CA PRO A 14 -9.67 -8.64 11.51
C PRO A 14 -11.13 -8.21 11.54
N SER A 15 -11.50 -7.52 12.61
CA SER A 15 -12.87 -7.05 12.79
C SER A 15 -13.14 -6.03 11.68
N PHE A 16 -14.39 -5.96 11.22
CA PHE A 16 -14.76 -4.98 10.20
C PHE A 16 -14.31 -3.55 10.57
N GLN A 17 -14.27 -3.25 11.88
CA GLN A 17 -13.80 -2.00 12.42
C GLN A 17 -12.28 -1.79 12.25
N SER A 18 -11.46 -2.82 12.46
CA SER A 18 -9.99 -2.70 12.29
C SER A 18 -9.63 -2.51 10.82
N ILE A 19 -10.33 -3.21 9.92
CA ILE A 19 -10.18 -3.06 8.46
C ILE A 19 -10.51 -1.63 8.03
N LEU A 20 -11.66 -1.12 8.48
CA LEU A 20 -12.10 0.24 8.17
C LEU A 20 -11.07 1.26 8.67
N LEU A 21 -10.58 1.12 9.90
CA LEU A 21 -9.58 2.02 10.49
C LEU A 21 -8.23 1.96 9.75
N ALA A 22 -7.80 0.77 9.32
CA ALA A 22 -6.58 0.59 8.52
C ALA A 22 -6.69 1.30 7.16
N VAL A 23 -7.82 1.17 6.46
CA VAL A 23 -8.03 1.86 5.17
C VAL A 23 -8.12 3.38 5.36
N LEU A 24 -8.81 3.85 6.41
CA LEU A 24 -8.97 5.28 6.68
C LEU A 24 -7.64 5.94 7.06
N SER A 25 -6.83 5.25 7.88
CA SER A 25 -5.47 5.70 8.22
C SER A 25 -4.54 5.69 7.01
N ALA A 26 -4.59 4.65 6.16
CA ALA A 26 -3.83 4.61 4.92
C ALA A 26 -4.21 5.76 3.97
N PHE A 27 -5.50 6.06 3.84
CA PHE A 27 -5.97 7.20 3.05
C PHE A 27 -5.44 8.53 3.59
N PHE A 28 -5.52 8.74 4.91
CA PHE A 28 -5.05 9.97 5.53
C PHE A 28 -3.54 10.15 5.38
N LEU A 29 -2.76 9.08 5.62
CA LEU A 29 -1.31 9.10 5.50
C LEU A 29 -0.87 9.31 4.05
N SER A 30 -1.55 8.64 3.11
CA SER A 30 -1.31 8.83 1.68
C SER A 30 -1.63 10.25 1.21
N SER A 31 -2.73 10.83 1.67
CA SER A 31 -3.06 12.23 1.40
C SER A 31 -2.01 13.18 1.94
N LEU A 32 -1.43 12.90 3.11
CA LEU A 32 -0.34 13.70 3.68
C LEU A 32 0.94 13.60 2.82
N ILE A 33 1.24 12.41 2.30
CA ILE A 33 2.37 12.21 1.38
C ILE A 33 2.14 12.99 0.07
N VAL A 34 0.94 12.92 -0.51
CA VAL A 34 0.57 13.67 -1.72
C VAL A 34 0.70 15.18 -1.49
N LEU A 35 0.23 15.69 -0.36
CA LEU A 35 0.39 17.10 0.00
C LEU A 35 1.85 17.49 0.17
N THR A 36 2.64 16.69 0.88
CA THR A 36 4.08 16.96 1.09
C THR A 36 4.84 16.97 -0.23
N TYR A 37 4.49 16.05 -1.14
CA TYR A 37 5.02 16.02 -2.49
C TYR A 37 4.61 17.29 -3.25
N ASP A 38 3.35 17.70 -3.17
CA ASP A 38 2.84 18.88 -3.86
C ASP A 38 3.52 20.18 -3.41
N LEU A 39 3.79 20.32 -2.11
CA LEU A 39 4.50 21.47 -1.55
C LEU A 39 6.00 21.49 -1.93
N THR A 40 6.63 20.32 -2.05
CA THR A 40 8.07 20.19 -2.24
C THR A 40 8.48 20.22 -3.72
N SER A 41 7.62 19.71 -4.61
CA SER A 41 7.90 19.59 -6.05
C SER A 41 7.60 20.90 -6.80
N ARG A 42 8.33 21.97 -6.49
CA ARG A 42 8.21 23.26 -7.17
C ARG A 42 8.84 23.33 -8.57
N ASP A 43 9.63 22.34 -9.01
CA ASP A 43 10.48 22.51 -10.21
C ASP A 43 10.49 21.34 -11.22
N GLN A 44 9.83 20.22 -10.94
CA GLN A 44 9.86 19.06 -11.85
C GLN A 44 8.44 18.65 -12.23
N ARG A 45 8.16 18.69 -13.55
CA ARG A 45 6.90 18.33 -14.23
C ARG A 45 5.88 17.61 -13.33
N ARG A 46 5.01 18.39 -12.71
CA ARG A 46 3.85 17.92 -11.94
C ARG A 46 2.94 17.13 -12.87
N SER A 47 3.01 15.80 -12.82
CA SER A 47 2.07 14.93 -13.52
C SER A 47 0.96 14.56 -12.55
N ALA A 48 -0.28 14.97 -12.87
CA ALA A 48 -1.45 14.57 -12.08
C ALA A 48 -1.56 13.05 -11.94
N ASP A 49 -1.11 12.33 -12.99
CA ASP A 49 -0.98 10.88 -13.02
C ASP A 49 -0.07 10.33 -11.90
N PHE A 50 1.03 11.01 -11.56
CA PHE A 50 1.94 10.59 -10.49
C PHE A 50 1.29 10.75 -9.11
N LEU A 51 0.68 11.91 -8.85
CA LEU A 51 -0.02 12.14 -7.57
C LEU A 51 -1.16 11.15 -7.37
N GLN A 52 -1.93 10.88 -8.42
CA GLN A 52 -3.01 9.89 -8.40
C GLN A 52 -2.46 8.47 -8.15
N SER A 53 -1.35 8.10 -8.80
CA SER A 53 -0.72 6.78 -8.59
C SER A 53 -0.23 6.58 -7.16
N LEU A 54 0.28 7.64 -6.53
CA LEU A 54 0.79 7.61 -5.16
C LEU A 54 -0.34 7.42 -4.14
N ALA A 55 -1.49 8.04 -4.39
CA ALA A 55 -2.71 7.83 -3.61
C ALA A 55 -3.23 6.39 -3.73
N LEU A 56 -3.37 5.91 -4.98
CA LEU A 56 -3.92 4.59 -5.27
C LEU A 56 -3.05 3.46 -4.71
N ILE A 57 -1.74 3.52 -4.90
CA ILE A 57 -0.85 2.42 -4.49
C ILE A 57 -0.84 2.22 -2.97
N SER A 58 -1.04 3.28 -2.17
CA SER A 58 -1.12 3.18 -0.72
C SER A 58 -2.38 2.44 -0.26
N ILE A 59 -3.51 2.64 -0.93
CA ILE A 59 -4.77 1.95 -0.62
C ILE A 59 -4.66 0.47 -1.00
N VAL A 60 -4.11 0.17 -2.19
CA VAL A 60 -3.94 -1.23 -2.60
C VAL A 60 -2.95 -1.94 -1.67
N ALA A 61 -1.83 -1.30 -1.30
CA ALA A 61 -0.88 -1.87 -0.35
C ALA A 61 -1.52 -2.17 1.02
N ALA A 62 -2.33 -1.25 1.56
CA ALA A 62 -3.06 -1.47 2.81
C ALA A 62 -4.06 -2.62 2.71
N THR A 63 -4.70 -2.80 1.55
CA THR A 63 -5.63 -3.91 1.29
C THR A 63 -4.90 -5.25 1.19
N VAL A 64 -3.77 -5.28 0.47
CA VAL A 64 -2.91 -6.47 0.35
C VAL A 64 -2.36 -6.88 1.71
N MET A 65 -1.91 -5.92 2.54
CA MET A 65 -1.41 -6.21 3.88
C MET A 65 -2.47 -6.89 4.76
N GLN A 66 -3.71 -6.46 4.67
CA GLN A 66 -4.83 -7.10 5.37
C GLN A 66 -5.15 -8.49 4.84
N ALA A 67 -5.01 -8.71 3.52
CA ALA A 67 -5.21 -10.02 2.90
C ALA A 67 -4.13 -11.05 3.30
N ILE A 68 -2.91 -10.62 3.64
CA ILE A 68 -1.84 -11.50 4.13
C ILE A 68 -2.22 -12.11 5.49
N GLY A 69 -2.79 -11.29 6.39
CA GLY A 69 -3.11 -11.69 7.76
C GLY A 69 -1.88 -12.26 8.47
N ASP A 70 -2.05 -13.37 9.20
CA ASP A 70 -0.98 -14.02 9.97
C ASP A 70 -0.06 -14.93 9.16
N SER A 71 -0.32 -15.15 7.87
CA SER A 71 0.44 -16.12 7.10
C SER A 71 1.59 -15.45 6.34
N LEU A 72 2.79 -15.56 6.92
CA LEU A 72 4.03 -15.14 6.27
C LEU A 72 4.19 -15.78 4.87
N ALA A 73 3.78 -17.05 4.72
CA ALA A 73 3.82 -17.77 3.45
C ALA A 73 2.90 -17.14 2.39
N ARG A 74 1.70 -16.65 2.76
CA ARG A 74 0.80 -15.94 1.83
C ARG A 74 1.40 -14.61 1.38
N GLY A 75 2.01 -13.87 2.30
CA GLY A 75 2.69 -12.60 1.99
C GLY A 75 3.87 -12.78 1.04
N LEU A 76 4.74 -13.76 1.33
CA LEU A 76 5.87 -14.09 0.46
C LEU A 76 5.41 -14.59 -0.92
N GLY A 77 4.32 -15.38 -0.98
CA GLY A 77 3.73 -15.85 -2.23
C GLY A 77 3.20 -14.72 -3.12
N MET A 78 2.49 -13.74 -2.54
CA MET A 78 1.97 -12.59 -3.30
C MET A 78 3.11 -11.68 -3.79
N LEU A 79 4.11 -11.39 -2.96
CA LEU A 79 5.29 -10.63 -3.38
C LEU A 79 6.08 -11.38 -4.48
N GLY A 80 6.18 -12.71 -4.39
CA GLY A 80 6.81 -13.55 -5.39
C GLY A 80 6.07 -13.57 -6.73
N ALA A 81 4.74 -13.64 -6.70
CA ALA A 81 3.90 -13.57 -7.90
C ALA A 81 4.10 -12.22 -8.64
N LEU A 82 4.16 -11.12 -7.89
CA LEU A 82 4.43 -9.78 -8.43
C LEU A 82 5.83 -9.67 -9.04
N ALA A 83 6.84 -10.27 -8.40
CA ALA A 83 8.22 -10.27 -8.92
C ALA A 83 8.38 -11.01 -10.26
N ILE A 84 7.43 -11.89 -10.62
CA ILE A 84 7.43 -12.62 -11.90
C ILE A 84 6.86 -11.77 -13.05
N ILE A 85 6.10 -10.69 -12.76
CA ILE A 85 5.49 -9.84 -13.79
C ILE A 85 6.60 -9.11 -14.56
N ARG A 86 6.91 -9.62 -15.76
CA ARG A 86 7.93 -9.03 -16.65
C ARG A 86 7.30 -7.98 -17.55
N PHE A 87 7.49 -6.72 -17.21
CA PHE A 87 7.21 -5.62 -18.13
C PHE A 87 8.17 -5.68 -19.32
N ARG A 88 7.65 -6.08 -20.48
CA ARG A 88 8.42 -6.14 -21.75
C ARG A 88 8.30 -4.87 -22.59
N THR A 89 7.51 -3.90 -22.13
CA THR A 89 7.32 -2.58 -22.75
C THR A 89 7.56 -1.50 -21.69
N ARG A 90 8.02 -0.32 -22.15
CA ARG A 90 8.18 0.83 -21.26
C ARG A 90 6.80 1.33 -20.85
N VAL A 91 6.58 1.45 -19.54
CA VAL A 91 5.38 2.05 -18.96
C VAL A 91 5.71 3.51 -18.65
N ASP A 92 5.23 4.43 -19.47
CA ASP A 92 5.58 5.86 -19.35
C ASP A 92 4.78 6.61 -18.28
N SER A 93 3.64 6.09 -17.83
CA SER A 93 2.81 6.72 -16.79
C SER A 93 2.76 5.85 -15.52
N PRO A 94 3.11 6.41 -14.35
CA PRO A 94 3.08 5.70 -13.07
C PRO A 94 1.67 5.24 -12.70
N ARG A 95 0.63 5.96 -13.12
CA ARG A 95 -0.78 5.54 -12.93
C ARG A 95 -1.05 4.19 -13.58
N ASN A 96 -0.55 3.97 -14.80
CA ASN A 96 -0.79 2.72 -15.51
C ASN A 96 -0.06 1.55 -14.84
N MET A 97 1.10 1.81 -14.22
CA MET A 97 1.79 0.80 -13.41
C MET A 97 0.98 0.41 -12.17
N THR A 98 0.35 1.37 -11.50
CA THR A 98 -0.51 1.10 -10.34
C THR A 98 -1.77 0.31 -10.69
N PHE A 99 -2.33 0.45 -11.90
CA PHE A 99 -3.47 -0.35 -12.33
C PHE A 99 -3.12 -1.80 -12.68
N MET A 100 -1.85 -2.10 -12.94
CA MET A 100 -1.39 -3.47 -13.20
C MET A 100 -1.08 -4.24 -11.91
N PHE A 101 -1.14 -3.56 -10.76
CA PHE A 101 -0.96 -4.09 -9.42
C PHE A 101 -2.33 -4.46 -8.82
#